data_AF-A0A5F8H4H4-F1
#
_entry.id   AF-A0A5F8H4H4-F1
#
_cell.length_a   1.000
_cell.length_b   1.000
_cell.length_c   1.000
_cell.angle_alpha   90.00
_cell.angle_beta   90.00
_cell.angle_gamma   90.00
#
_symmetry.space_group_name_H-M   'P 1'
#
loop_
_entity.id
_entity.type
_entity.pdbx_description
1 polymer ?
#
loop_
_entity_poly.entity_id
_entity_poly.type
_entity_poly.pdbx_seq_one_letter_code
_entity_poly.pdbx_strand_id
1 'polypeptide(L)'
;MATKNYRNCVRMGNWNENIYLEEELMKDFLEKREKGQLLIQRNRILMTNLLKKVKLSSTGDGYVHYGDTVIVLNPACQDPHIDQVVFGRVALAVTPEEMKAHMSNEIEVPCEVTAMHDATPMGRNTFILMSMDGNAMGEPIRYGLDFGLATTAGFNDKMANTRIIIKHCHTNRALAANRNFFLRTYFGKECEVACHTHLDCYRIEKPLNYWVFCTGDPNDLSSLLVDKPRPSSEDTLVEKQASTKAQ
;
A
#
# COMPACT_ATOMS: atom_id res chain seq x y z
N MET A 1 -45.86 20.68 -21.74
CA MET A 1 -45.97 20.04 -23.06
C MET A 1 -44.63 19.40 -23.37
N ALA A 2 -44.56 18.08 -23.53
CA ALA A 2 -43.31 17.39 -23.86
C ALA A 2 -42.99 17.63 -25.34
N THR A 3 -41.88 18.33 -25.63
CA THR A 3 -41.39 18.51 -27.00
C THR A 3 -40.84 17.19 -27.51
N LYS A 4 -41.24 16.77 -28.72
CA LYS A 4 -40.64 15.62 -29.40
C LYS A 4 -39.17 15.96 -29.68
N ASN A 5 -38.24 15.21 -29.09
CA ASN A 5 -36.82 15.32 -29.41
C ASN A 5 -36.56 14.60 -30.74
N TYR A 6 -36.00 15.32 -31.71
CA TYR A 6 -35.58 14.77 -32.99
C TYR A 6 -34.06 14.55 -32.98
N ARG A 7 -33.57 13.57 -33.75
CA ARG A 7 -32.12 13.39 -33.94
C ARG A 7 -31.55 14.57 -34.73
N ASN A 8 -30.28 14.91 -34.52
CA ASN A 8 -29.60 16.04 -35.20
C ASN A 8 -29.56 15.92 -36.74
N CYS A 9 -29.79 14.73 -37.29
CA CYS A 9 -29.96 14.53 -38.73
C CYS A 9 -31.28 15.09 -39.29
N VAL A 10 -32.24 15.44 -38.44
CA VAL A 10 -33.50 16.08 -38.81
C VAL A 10 -33.40 17.57 -38.50
N ARG A 11 -33.55 18.40 -39.54
CA ARG A 11 -33.43 19.87 -39.44
C ARG A 11 -34.66 20.51 -38.79
N MET A 12 -34.91 20.19 -37.53
CA MET A 12 -36.05 20.67 -36.75
C MET A 12 -35.59 21.22 -35.41
N GLY A 13 -36.17 22.34 -34.98
CA GLY A 13 -35.78 22.99 -33.73
C GLY A 13 -34.34 23.50 -33.77
N ASN A 14 -33.58 23.26 -32.70
CA ASN A 14 -32.21 23.77 -32.54
C ASN A 14 -31.12 22.89 -33.21
N TRP A 15 -31.47 22.25 -34.32
CA TRP A 15 -30.62 21.26 -34.99
C TRP A 15 -29.23 21.82 -35.36
N ASN A 16 -29.17 23.10 -35.77
CA ASN A 16 -27.94 23.73 -36.24
C ASN A 16 -26.97 23.97 -35.08
N GLU A 17 -27.43 24.55 -33.97
CA GLU A 17 -26.59 24.76 -32.77
C GLU A 17 -26.14 23.42 -32.17
N ASN A 18 -27.00 22.39 -32.18
CA ASN A 18 -26.63 21.05 -31.72
C ASN A 18 -25.49 20.43 -32.55
N ILE A 19 -25.52 20.58 -33.88
CA ILE A 19 -24.43 20.11 -34.76
C ILE A 19 -23.14 20.86 -34.47
N TYR A 20 -23.19 22.20 -34.39
CA TYR A 20 -22.01 23.00 -34.08
C TYR A 20 -21.41 22.66 -32.72
N LEU A 21 -22.25 22.44 -31.70
CA LEU A 21 -21.80 22.02 -30.38
C LEU A 21 -21.13 20.64 -30.43
N GLU A 22 -21.69 19.69 -31.19
CA GLU A 22 -21.08 18.36 -31.38
C GLU A 22 -19.72 18.45 -32.10
N GLU A 23 -19.59 19.32 -33.10
CA GLU A 23 -18.32 19.57 -33.80
C GLU A 23 -17.26 20.17 -32.88
N GLU A 24 -17.61 21.16 -32.05
CA GLU A 24 -16.69 21.79 -31.10
C GLU A 24 -16.25 20.81 -30.01
N LEU A 25 -17.19 20.02 -29.46
CA LEU A 25 -16.89 18.95 -28.50
C LEU A 25 -15.98 17.89 -29.11
N MET A 26 -16.20 17.53 -30.38
CA MET A 26 -15.33 16.58 -31.09
C MET A 26 -13.92 17.15 -31.26
N LYS A 27 -13.80 18.43 -31.60
CA LYS A 27 -12.50 19.09 -31.77
C LYS A 27 -11.71 19.12 -30.45
N ASP A 28 -12.35 19.52 -29.35
CA ASP A 28 -11.74 19.50 -28.01
C ASP A 28 -11.34 18.07 -27.59
N PHE A 29 -12.19 17.08 -27.89
CA PHE A 29 -11.87 15.68 -27.63
C PHE A 29 -10.62 15.21 -28.42
N LEU A 30 -10.52 15.53 -29.71
CA LEU A 30 -9.39 15.17 -30.55
C LEU A 30 -8.09 15.83 -30.06
N GLU A 31 -8.16 17.12 -29.70
CA GLU A 31 -7.02 17.85 -29.16
C GLU A 31 -6.54 17.24 -27.83
N LYS A 32 -7.47 16.93 -26.91
CA LYS A 32 -7.16 16.25 -25.64
C LYS A 32 -6.60 14.85 -25.87
N ARG A 33 -7.08 14.13 -26.87
CA ARG A 33 -6.59 12.78 -27.25
C ARG A 33 -5.15 12.84 -27.74
N GLU A 34 -4.83 13.78 -28.62
CA GLU A 34 -3.48 13.98 -29.16
C GLU A 34 -2.50 14.42 -28.08
N LYS A 35 -2.95 15.29 -27.15
CA LYS A 35 -2.15 15.70 -25.99
C LYS A 35 -2.04 14.65 -24.89
N GLY A 36 -2.75 13.52 -24.98
CA GLY A 36 -2.74 12.48 -23.94
C GLY A 36 -3.46 12.89 -22.64
N GLN A 37 -4.36 13.88 -22.70
CA GLN A 37 -5.03 14.46 -21.53
C GLN A 37 -6.39 13.86 -21.24
N LEU A 38 -6.85 12.88 -22.04
CA LEU A 38 -8.11 12.19 -21.74
C LEU A 38 -8.01 11.44 -20.42
N LEU A 39 -9.09 11.46 -19.64
CA LEU A 39 -9.19 10.77 -18.35
C LEU A 39 -8.82 9.29 -18.48
N ILE A 40 -9.27 8.62 -19.54
CA ILE A 40 -8.95 7.21 -19.80
C ILE A 40 -7.45 6.98 -20.06
N GLN A 41 -6.77 7.90 -20.75
CA GLN A 41 -5.34 7.80 -21.03
C GLN A 41 -4.53 8.00 -19.75
N ARG A 42 -4.83 9.06 -18.99
CA ARG A 42 -4.19 9.36 -17.71
C ARG A 42 -4.38 8.25 -16.69
N ASN A 43 -5.61 7.79 -16.51
CA ASN A 43 -5.93 6.71 -15.60
C ASN A 43 -5.20 5.42 -16.00
N ARG A 44 -5.15 5.09 -17.29
CA ARG A 44 -4.41 3.91 -17.77
C ARG A 44 -2.92 3.99 -17.43
N ILE A 45 -2.29 5.15 -17.58
CA ILE A 45 -0.88 5.36 -17.23
C ILE A 45 -0.68 5.16 -15.73
N LEU A 46 -1.50 5.83 -14.91
CA LEU A 46 -1.45 5.73 -13.46
C LEU A 46 -1.62 4.27 -12.99
N MET A 47 -2.63 3.57 -13.50
CA MET A 47 -2.90 2.17 -13.15
C MET A 47 -1.79 1.23 -13.60
N THR A 48 -1.21 1.47 -14.77
CA THR A 48 -0.08 0.67 -15.26
C THR A 48 1.13 0.79 -14.32
N ASN A 49 1.36 1.97 -13.74
CA ASN A 49 2.43 2.17 -12.76
C ASN A 49 2.10 1.55 -11.40
N LEU A 50 0.90 1.79 -10.87
CA LEU A 50 0.50 1.28 -9.54
C LEU A 50 0.45 -0.25 -9.47
N LEU A 51 -0.03 -0.89 -10.54
CA LEU A 51 -0.14 -2.35 -10.66
C LEU A 51 1.12 -3.00 -11.26
N LYS A 52 2.17 -2.20 -11.52
CA LYS A 52 3.46 -2.72 -11.98
C LYS A 52 4.02 -3.65 -10.92
N LYS A 53 4.36 -4.88 -11.31
CA LYS A 53 4.99 -5.85 -10.42
C LYS A 53 6.37 -5.34 -9.98
N VAL A 54 6.64 -5.44 -8.70
CA VAL A 54 7.91 -5.01 -8.08
C VAL A 54 8.60 -6.22 -7.47
N LYS A 55 9.92 -6.30 -7.62
CA LYS A 55 10.72 -7.34 -6.96
C LYS A 55 10.99 -6.90 -5.52
N LEU A 56 10.74 -7.80 -4.57
CA LEU A 56 11.03 -7.56 -3.16
C LEU A 56 12.51 -7.82 -2.86
N SER A 57 13.02 -7.19 -1.80
CA SER A 57 14.35 -7.50 -1.29
C SER A 57 14.34 -8.90 -0.67
N SER A 58 15.35 -9.70 -0.99
CA SER A 58 15.58 -11.01 -0.36
C SER A 58 16.62 -10.87 0.73
N THR A 59 16.23 -11.13 1.98
CA THR A 59 17.15 -10.98 3.11
C THR A 59 17.70 -12.34 3.56
N GLY A 60 19.03 -12.49 3.53
CA GLY A 60 19.72 -13.75 3.82
C GLY A 60 19.92 -14.06 5.31
N ASP A 61 20.07 -13.04 6.14
CA ASP A 61 20.40 -13.16 7.58
C ASP A 61 19.17 -13.27 8.50
N GLY A 62 17.96 -13.14 7.94
CA GLY A 62 16.71 -13.25 8.69
C GLY A 62 16.25 -11.98 9.40
N TYR A 63 16.92 -10.84 9.21
CA TYR A 63 16.47 -9.54 9.69
C TYR A 63 15.86 -8.70 8.56
N VAL A 64 15.33 -7.53 8.88
CA VAL A 64 14.89 -6.55 7.88
C VAL A 64 15.76 -5.32 8.02
N HIS A 65 16.29 -4.81 6.91
CA HIS A 65 17.21 -3.69 6.92
C HIS A 65 16.57 -2.41 6.40
N TYR A 66 17.12 -1.27 6.79
CA TYR A 66 16.81 -0.01 6.13
C TYR A 66 17.24 -0.06 4.65
N GLY A 67 16.36 0.37 3.76
CA GLY A 67 16.50 0.27 2.31
C GLY A 67 15.83 -0.98 1.71
N ASP A 68 15.40 -1.94 2.52
CA ASP A 68 14.70 -3.12 2.02
C ASP A 68 13.31 -2.77 1.48
N THR A 69 12.97 -3.37 0.34
CA THR A 69 11.63 -3.30 -0.25
C THR A 69 10.78 -4.46 0.26
N VAL A 70 9.75 -4.14 1.03
CA VAL A 70 8.93 -5.08 1.79
C VAL A 70 7.44 -4.92 1.50
N ILE A 71 6.66 -5.93 1.85
CA ILE A 71 5.20 -5.82 1.98
C ILE A 71 4.83 -5.82 3.46
N VAL A 72 3.85 -5.01 3.83
CA VAL A 72 3.31 -4.95 5.19
C VAL A 72 1.99 -5.73 5.23
N LEU A 73 1.99 -6.87 5.92
CA LEU A 73 0.87 -7.80 5.96
C LEU A 73 0.20 -7.81 7.32
N ASN A 74 -1.13 -7.82 7.34
CA ASN A 74 -1.93 -8.13 8.51
C ASN A 74 -2.40 -9.59 8.38
N PRO A 75 -1.90 -10.51 9.24
CA PRO A 75 -2.16 -11.94 9.12
C PRO A 75 -3.63 -12.27 9.36
N ALA A 76 -4.11 -13.37 8.78
CA ALA A 76 -5.50 -13.80 8.99
C ALA A 76 -5.76 -14.06 10.48
N CYS A 77 -6.82 -13.46 11.02
CA CYS A 77 -7.27 -13.73 12.38
C CYS A 77 -8.75 -14.12 12.37
N GLN A 78 -9.12 -15.04 13.25
CA GLN A 78 -10.51 -15.26 13.63
C GLN A 78 -10.71 -14.50 14.94
N ASP A 79 -11.53 -13.45 14.92
CA ASP A 79 -11.98 -12.83 16.16
C ASP A 79 -13.31 -13.51 16.54
N PRO A 80 -13.36 -14.33 17.61
CA PRO A 80 -14.56 -15.09 17.97
C PRO A 80 -15.74 -14.21 18.39
N HIS A 81 -15.52 -12.89 18.56
CA HIS A 81 -16.57 -11.90 18.84
C HIS A 81 -17.13 -11.21 17.59
N ILE A 82 -16.63 -11.53 16.40
CA ILE A 82 -17.06 -10.91 15.14
C ILE A 82 -17.81 -11.97 14.31
N ASP A 83 -19.14 -11.85 14.28
CA ASP A 83 -20.07 -12.75 13.56
C ASP A 83 -19.99 -12.63 12.01
N GLN A 84 -19.07 -11.82 11.49
CA GLN A 84 -18.88 -11.58 10.06
C GLN A 84 -17.66 -12.32 9.53
N VAL A 85 -17.78 -12.84 8.30
CA VAL A 85 -16.71 -13.52 7.56
C VAL A 85 -15.46 -12.65 7.54
N VAL A 86 -14.47 -13.01 8.35
CA VAL A 86 -13.19 -12.32 8.35
C VAL A 86 -12.43 -12.74 7.10
N PHE A 87 -12.25 -11.80 6.17
CA PHE A 87 -11.54 -12.03 4.92
C PHE A 87 -10.03 -12.15 5.17
N GLY A 88 -9.54 -13.39 5.25
CA GLY A 88 -8.16 -13.79 5.00
C GLY A 88 -7.07 -12.92 5.62
N ARG A 89 -5.87 -12.97 5.03
CA ARG A 89 -4.81 -11.99 5.29
C ARG A 89 -5.04 -10.77 4.41
N VAL A 90 -4.59 -9.60 4.86
CA VAL A 90 -4.64 -8.37 4.07
C VAL A 90 -3.27 -7.71 4.03
N ALA A 91 -3.02 -6.90 3.02
CA ALA A 91 -1.76 -6.20 2.79
C ALA A 91 -2.00 -4.69 2.74
N LEU A 92 -1.07 -3.91 3.27
CA LEU A 92 -1.19 -2.45 3.31
C LEU A 92 -0.98 -1.86 1.90
N ALA A 93 -1.87 -1.02 1.42
CA ALA A 93 -1.78 -0.46 0.07
C ALA A 93 -2.07 1.04 0.08
N VAL A 94 -1.33 1.76 -0.75
CA VAL A 94 -1.53 3.21 -0.95
C VAL A 94 -2.58 3.42 -2.03
N THR A 95 -3.61 4.21 -1.76
CA THR A 95 -4.71 4.45 -2.71
C THR A 95 -4.79 5.94 -3.04
N PRO A 96 -4.55 6.34 -4.31
CA PRO A 96 -4.69 7.74 -4.70
C PRO A 96 -6.15 8.16 -4.60
N GLU A 97 -6.38 9.40 -4.17
CA GLU A 97 -7.70 9.99 -4.10
C GLU A 97 -8.30 10.10 -5.52
N GLU A 98 -9.52 9.59 -5.70
CA GLU A 98 -10.16 9.44 -7.01
C GLU A 98 -10.27 10.77 -7.77
N MET A 99 -10.68 11.84 -7.08
CA MET A 99 -10.83 13.16 -7.69
C MET A 99 -9.49 13.75 -8.15
N LYS A 100 -8.40 13.50 -7.43
CA LYS A 100 -7.05 13.99 -7.76
C LYS A 100 -6.38 13.12 -8.83
N ALA A 101 -6.63 11.82 -8.82
CA ALA A 101 -6.16 10.87 -9.83
C ALA A 101 -6.67 11.19 -11.26
N HIS A 102 -7.75 11.97 -11.38
CA HIS A 102 -8.26 12.47 -12.66
C HIS A 102 -7.50 13.71 -13.18
N MET A 103 -6.82 14.44 -12.29
CA MET A 103 -6.15 15.70 -12.62
C MET A 103 -4.65 15.53 -12.85
N SER A 104 -4.01 14.59 -12.15
CA SER A 104 -2.57 14.33 -12.26
C SER A 104 -2.25 12.87 -12.64
N ASN A 105 -1.10 12.69 -13.28
CA ASN A 105 -0.57 11.37 -13.63
C ASN A 105 0.28 10.77 -12.50
N GLU A 106 0.44 11.50 -11.39
CA GLU A 106 1.30 11.16 -10.25
C GLU A 106 0.43 10.97 -8.99
N ILE A 107 0.97 10.29 -7.96
CA ILE A 107 0.30 10.29 -6.66
C ILE A 107 0.55 11.64 -5.99
N GLU A 108 -0.52 12.41 -5.80
CA GLU A 108 -0.47 13.61 -4.98
C GLU A 108 -0.47 13.27 -3.48
N VAL A 109 0.32 14.01 -2.71
CA VAL A 109 0.42 13.90 -1.25
C VAL A 109 -0.51 14.96 -0.63
N PRO A 110 -1.30 14.66 0.42
CA PRO A 110 -1.41 13.38 1.14
C PRO A 110 -2.18 12.32 0.36
N CYS A 111 -1.78 11.06 0.54
CA CYS A 111 -2.41 9.90 -0.10
C CYS A 111 -3.03 8.97 0.97
N GLU A 112 -4.16 8.36 0.64
CA GLU A 112 -4.85 7.45 1.55
C GLU A 112 -4.16 6.08 1.60
N VAL A 113 -4.37 5.37 2.70
CA VAL A 113 -3.85 4.02 2.90
C VAL A 113 -5.00 3.10 3.24
N THR A 114 -5.04 1.96 2.57
CA THR A 114 -6.10 0.94 2.69
C THR A 114 -5.46 -0.42 2.89
N ALA A 115 -6.28 -1.43 3.21
CA ALA A 115 -5.82 -2.81 3.33
C ALA A 115 -6.46 -3.66 2.24
N MET A 116 -5.64 -4.15 1.31
CA MET A 116 -6.05 -4.95 0.16
C MET A 116 -5.96 -6.45 0.44
N HIS A 117 -6.82 -7.25 -0.18
CA HIS A 117 -6.83 -8.71 0.00
C HIS A 117 -5.73 -9.44 -0.78
N ASP A 118 -5.20 -8.81 -1.83
CA ASP A 118 -4.15 -9.40 -2.64
C ASP A 118 -2.76 -9.00 -2.11
N ALA A 119 -1.92 -10.00 -1.86
CA ALA A 119 -0.56 -9.83 -1.38
C ALA A 119 0.49 -9.89 -2.51
N THR A 120 0.06 -9.83 -3.78
CA THR A 120 1.03 -9.79 -4.88
C THR A 120 1.90 -8.52 -4.82
N PRO A 121 3.23 -8.64 -4.98
CA PRO A 121 4.13 -7.49 -4.95
C PRO A 121 3.89 -6.56 -6.13
N MET A 122 3.36 -5.37 -5.85
CA MET A 122 3.06 -4.32 -6.83
C MET A 122 3.47 -2.97 -6.28
N GLY A 123 3.73 -2.00 -7.15
CA GLY A 123 4.16 -0.65 -6.77
C GLY A 123 3.31 -0.03 -5.65
N ARG A 124 2.01 -0.34 -5.62
CA ARG A 124 1.02 0.13 -4.64
C ARG A 124 1.14 -0.44 -3.21
N ASN A 125 1.62 -1.68 -3.09
CA ASN A 125 1.66 -2.48 -1.86
C ASN A 125 3.11 -2.74 -1.39
N THR A 126 4.09 -2.25 -2.15
CA THR A 126 5.50 -2.32 -1.77
C THR A 126 5.95 -1.05 -1.09
N PHE A 127 6.65 -1.21 0.02
CA PHE A 127 7.22 -0.13 0.81
C PHE A 127 8.72 -0.29 0.98
N ILE A 128 9.43 0.82 1.05
CA ILE A 128 10.86 0.89 1.34
C ILE A 128 11.00 1.41 2.77
N LEU A 129 11.76 0.68 3.58
CA LEU A 129 12.04 1.07 4.96
C LEU A 129 13.11 2.15 4.99
N MET A 130 12.82 3.27 5.64
CA MET A 130 13.74 4.41 5.72
C MET A 130 14.10 4.72 7.17
N SER A 131 15.36 5.02 7.41
CA SER A 131 15.82 5.59 8.67
C SER A 131 15.46 7.08 8.73
N MET A 132 15.06 7.57 9.90
CA MET A 132 14.77 8.99 10.10
C MET A 132 16.04 9.86 10.11
N ASP A 133 17.18 9.27 10.46
CA ASP A 133 18.46 9.97 10.61
C ASP A 133 19.32 9.91 9.33
N GLY A 134 18.83 9.24 8.28
CA GLY A 134 19.45 9.19 6.94
C GLY A 134 20.77 8.41 6.83
N ASN A 135 21.36 7.98 7.94
CA ASN A 135 22.72 7.41 7.97
C ASN A 135 22.79 5.91 8.33
N ALA A 136 21.68 5.19 8.30
CA ALA A 136 21.60 3.79 8.73
C ALA A 136 21.18 2.81 7.60
N MET A 137 21.40 3.17 6.33
CA MET A 137 21.03 2.29 5.21
C MET A 137 21.80 0.97 5.28
N GLY A 138 21.08 -0.15 5.15
CA GLY A 138 21.63 -1.49 5.29
C GLY A 138 21.80 -1.99 6.74
N GLU A 139 21.46 -1.19 7.75
CA GLU A 139 21.45 -1.67 9.14
C GLU A 139 20.13 -2.37 9.50
N PRO A 140 20.16 -3.39 10.36
CA PRO A 140 18.96 -4.12 10.76
C PRO A 140 18.07 -3.27 11.66
N ILE A 141 16.78 -3.29 11.38
CA ILE A 141 15.77 -2.57 12.17
C ILE A 141 15.61 -3.25 13.52
N ARG A 142 15.55 -2.44 14.58
CA ARG A 142 15.38 -2.91 15.96
C ARG A 142 14.07 -2.39 16.53
N TYR A 143 13.44 -3.20 17.38
CA TYR A 143 12.24 -2.79 18.11
C TYR A 143 12.53 -1.55 18.97
N GLY A 144 11.58 -0.61 18.97
CA GLY A 144 11.68 0.66 19.72
C GLY A 144 12.41 1.78 18.99
N LEU A 145 12.96 1.53 17.80
CA LEU A 145 13.47 2.58 16.92
C LEU A 145 12.37 3.12 16.01
N ASP A 146 12.44 4.41 15.72
CA ASP A 146 11.54 5.07 14.78
C ASP A 146 12.04 4.85 13.34
N PHE A 147 11.11 4.48 12.45
CA PHE A 147 11.38 4.29 11.02
C PHE A 147 10.23 4.86 10.19
N GLY A 148 10.55 5.18 8.93
CA GLY A 148 9.56 5.60 7.94
C GLY A 148 9.29 4.49 6.92
N LEU A 149 8.06 4.44 6.42
CA LEU A 149 7.72 3.68 5.21
C LEU A 149 7.52 4.63 4.05
N ALA A 150 8.32 4.45 3.00
CA ALA A 150 8.13 5.11 1.72
C ALA A 150 7.49 4.17 0.73
N THR A 151 6.71 4.68 -0.22
CA THR A 151 6.35 3.92 -1.42
C THR A 151 6.90 4.61 -2.65
N THR A 152 7.27 3.82 -3.63
CA THR A 152 7.63 4.32 -4.96
C THR A 152 6.41 4.31 -5.88
N ALA A 153 5.29 3.67 -5.49
CA ALA A 153 4.05 3.58 -6.28
C ALA A 153 4.27 3.12 -7.75
N GLY A 154 5.37 2.42 -8.01
CA GLY A 154 5.79 1.98 -9.35
C GLY A 154 6.39 3.07 -10.25
N PHE A 155 6.55 4.31 -9.77
CA PHE A 155 7.21 5.40 -10.49
C PHE A 155 8.73 5.29 -10.35
N ASN A 156 9.43 4.97 -11.44
CA ASN A 156 10.89 4.93 -11.42
C ASN A 156 11.44 6.32 -11.02
N ASP A 157 12.40 6.36 -10.10
CA ASP A 157 13.20 7.54 -9.72
C ASP A 157 12.50 8.65 -8.94
N LYS A 158 11.24 8.44 -8.53
CA LYS A 158 10.55 9.32 -7.58
C LYS A 158 10.12 8.50 -6.37
N MET A 159 10.96 8.49 -5.34
CA MET A 159 10.49 8.11 -4.01
C MET A 159 9.41 9.13 -3.63
N ALA A 160 8.19 8.68 -3.35
CA ALA A 160 7.23 9.56 -2.70
C ALA A 160 7.83 9.87 -1.32
N ASN A 161 8.50 11.02 -1.22
CA ASN A 161 9.21 11.50 -0.03
C ASN A 161 8.23 11.92 1.06
N THR A 162 7.27 11.05 1.39
CA THR A 162 6.35 11.24 2.49
C THR A 162 6.77 10.30 3.59
N ARG A 163 7.20 10.88 4.70
CA ARG A 163 7.51 10.15 5.93
C ARG A 163 6.18 9.67 6.51
N ILE A 164 5.93 8.36 6.48
CA ILE A 164 4.77 7.75 7.16
C ILE A 164 5.30 6.90 8.31
N ILE A 165 4.81 7.18 9.51
CA ILE A 165 5.21 6.51 10.77
C ILE A 165 4.11 5.51 11.15
N ILE A 166 4.41 4.21 11.16
CA ILE A 166 3.50 3.17 11.68
C ILE A 166 3.78 2.95 13.18
N LYS A 167 3.17 3.86 13.92
CA LYS A 167 2.93 4.00 15.36
C LYS A 167 3.02 5.51 15.49
N HIS A 168 1.89 6.19 15.40
CA HIS A 168 1.91 7.65 15.42
C HIS A 168 2.48 8.08 16.78
N CYS A 169 3.78 8.35 16.86
CA CYS A 169 4.54 8.54 18.10
C CYS A 169 3.96 9.68 18.93
N HIS A 170 3.29 10.62 18.25
CA HIS A 170 2.56 11.72 18.83
C HIS A 170 1.23 11.32 19.51
N THR A 171 0.51 10.28 19.06
CA THR A 171 -0.72 9.78 19.72
C THR A 171 -0.56 8.45 20.43
N ASN A 172 0.59 7.78 20.27
CA ASN A 172 0.90 6.47 20.83
C ASN A 172 -0.19 5.41 20.52
N ARG A 173 -0.76 5.47 19.32
CA ARG A 173 -1.79 4.51 18.83
C ARG A 173 -1.20 3.58 17.77
N ALA A 174 -1.62 2.32 17.82
CA ALA A 174 -1.25 1.30 16.85
C ALA A 174 -2.06 1.45 15.55
N LEU A 175 -1.52 0.94 14.45
CA LEU A 175 -2.24 0.84 13.18
C LEU A 175 -3.13 -0.40 13.22
N ALA A 176 -4.39 -0.25 12.80
CA ALA A 176 -5.37 -1.32 12.75
C ALA A 176 -5.92 -1.50 11.34
N ALA A 177 -6.03 -2.73 10.89
CA ALA A 177 -6.83 -3.09 9.72
C ALA A 177 -8.25 -3.42 10.15
N ASN A 178 -9.19 -2.52 9.87
CA ASN A 178 -10.60 -2.66 10.22
C ASN A 178 -11.32 -3.51 9.15
N ARG A 179 -11.40 -4.82 9.38
CA ARG A 179 -11.96 -5.78 8.42
C ARG A 179 -13.48 -5.71 8.25
N ASN A 180 -14.17 -5.05 9.16
CA ASN A 180 -15.63 -4.87 9.12
C ASN A 180 -16.04 -3.64 8.29
N PHE A 181 -15.10 -2.72 8.05
CA PHE A 181 -15.34 -1.48 7.35
C PHE A 181 -14.67 -1.55 5.99
N PHE A 182 -15.50 -1.75 4.97
CA PHE A 182 -15.04 -1.83 3.59
C PHE A 182 -15.16 -0.48 2.89
N LEU A 183 -14.07 -0.06 2.28
CA LEU A 183 -14.00 1.08 1.38
C LEU A 183 -14.13 0.57 -0.05
N ARG A 184 -14.92 1.30 -0.85
CA ARG A 184 -15.05 1.05 -2.28
C ARG A 184 -14.08 1.99 -2.99
N THR A 185 -12.93 1.45 -3.38
CA THR A 185 -11.88 2.19 -4.07
C THR A 185 -11.89 1.87 -5.56
N TYR A 186 -11.04 2.56 -6.33
CA TYR A 186 -10.81 2.27 -7.75
C TYR A 186 -10.40 0.81 -8.01
N PHE A 187 -9.75 0.18 -7.02
CA PHE A 187 -9.21 -1.18 -7.11
C PHE A 187 -10.21 -2.25 -6.65
N GLY A 188 -11.37 -1.83 -6.16
CA GLY A 188 -12.43 -2.72 -5.71
C GLY A 188 -12.75 -2.52 -4.23
N LYS A 189 -13.05 -3.62 -3.55
CA LYS A 189 -13.44 -3.64 -2.15
C LYS A 189 -12.21 -3.86 -1.29
N GLU A 190 -11.82 -2.85 -0.52
CA GLU A 190 -10.65 -2.86 0.36
C GLU A 190 -11.08 -2.57 1.80
N CYS A 191 -10.27 -2.92 2.78
CA CYS A 191 -10.55 -2.66 4.19
C CYS A 191 -10.00 -1.29 4.60
N GLU A 192 -10.70 -0.63 5.52
CA GLU A 192 -10.24 0.60 6.15
C GLU A 192 -9.00 0.33 7.02
N VAL A 193 -8.06 1.27 7.01
CA VAL A 193 -6.89 1.28 7.89
C VAL A 193 -6.95 2.52 8.78
N ALA A 194 -6.85 2.33 10.09
CA ALA A 194 -7.02 3.41 11.07
C ALA A 194 -5.95 3.36 12.17
N CYS A 195 -5.61 4.50 12.74
CA CYS A 195 -4.75 4.58 13.94
C CYS A 195 -5.58 4.37 15.22
N HIS A 196 -5.86 3.11 15.55
CA HIS A 196 -6.62 2.71 16.73
C HIS A 196 -6.01 1.48 17.40
N THR A 197 -5.82 1.52 18.72
CA THR A 197 -5.35 0.38 19.49
C THR A 197 -6.55 -0.40 20.03
N HIS A 198 -6.90 -1.51 19.39
CA HIS A 198 -7.93 -2.43 19.88
C HIS A 198 -7.31 -3.32 20.95
N LEU A 199 -7.90 -3.31 22.15
CA LEU A 199 -7.44 -4.12 23.27
C LEU A 199 -8.50 -5.17 23.64
N ASP A 200 -8.05 -6.31 24.13
CA ASP A 200 -8.91 -7.29 24.78
C ASP A 200 -9.18 -6.93 26.26
N CYS A 201 -9.93 -7.78 26.97
CA CYS A 201 -10.21 -7.58 28.40
C CYS A 201 -8.97 -7.69 29.29
N TYR A 202 -7.86 -8.22 28.78
CA TYR A 202 -6.56 -8.34 29.46
C TYR A 202 -5.57 -7.24 29.06
N ARG A 203 -6.01 -6.22 28.28
CA ARG A 203 -5.18 -5.13 27.75
C ARG A 203 -4.09 -5.60 26.78
N ILE A 204 -4.29 -6.74 26.15
CA ILE A 204 -3.44 -7.23 25.06
C ILE A 204 -4.01 -6.69 23.75
N GLU A 205 -3.14 -6.29 22.84
CA GLU A 205 -3.55 -5.83 21.51
C GLU A 205 -4.27 -6.95 20.75
N LYS A 206 -5.36 -6.59 20.08
CA LYS A 206 -6.11 -7.54 19.26
C LYS A 206 -5.37 -7.84 17.96
N PRO A 207 -5.65 -8.99 17.31
CA PRO A 207 -5.03 -9.33 16.03
C PRO A 207 -5.21 -8.30 14.89
N LEU A 208 -6.21 -7.42 14.97
CA LEU A 208 -6.39 -6.30 14.04
C LEU A 208 -5.19 -5.35 14.03
N ASN A 209 -4.45 -5.28 15.14
CA ASN A 209 -3.27 -4.44 15.31
C ASN A 209 -1.95 -5.12 14.94
N TYR A 210 -1.96 -6.41 14.63
CA TYR A 210 -0.75 -7.14 14.28
C TYR A 210 -0.40 -6.95 12.80
N TRP A 211 0.86 -6.57 12.56
CA TRP A 211 1.42 -6.42 11.23
C TRP A 211 2.77 -7.13 11.16
N VAL A 212 3.06 -7.69 9.99
CA VAL A 212 4.26 -8.49 9.72
C VAL A 212 4.89 -7.97 8.43
N PHE A 213 6.20 -7.74 8.47
CA PHE A 213 6.97 -7.45 7.25
C PHE A 213 7.26 -8.75 6.51
N CYS A 214 7.04 -8.72 5.20
CA CYS A 214 7.39 -9.82 4.30
C CYS A 214 8.50 -9.35 3.35
N THR A 215 9.64 -10.03 3.42
CA THR A 215 10.78 -9.92 2.51
C THR A 215 10.86 -11.21 1.70
N GLY A 216 10.83 -11.14 0.37
CA GLY A 216 10.74 -12.32 -0.51
C GLY A 216 9.31 -12.72 -0.88
N ASP A 217 9.06 -14.00 -1.20
CA ASP A 217 7.80 -14.41 -1.81
C ASP A 217 6.63 -14.47 -0.80
N PRO A 218 5.58 -13.63 -0.94
CA PRO A 218 4.50 -13.52 0.04
C PRO A 218 3.60 -14.76 0.13
N ASN A 219 3.73 -15.72 -0.78
CA ASN A 219 3.03 -17.00 -0.73
C ASN A 219 3.83 -18.10 -0.02
N ASP A 220 5.12 -17.86 0.23
CA ASP A 220 5.94 -18.78 0.99
C ASP A 220 5.88 -18.37 2.48
N LEU A 221 5.37 -19.25 3.33
CA LEU A 221 5.32 -19.04 4.78
C LEU A 221 6.73 -18.88 5.37
N SER A 222 7.78 -19.38 4.68
CA SER A 222 9.19 -19.21 5.08
C SER A 222 9.70 -17.77 4.96
N SER A 223 9.03 -16.94 4.14
CA SER A 223 9.33 -15.52 3.93
C SER A 223 8.71 -14.61 5.00
N LEU A 224 7.71 -15.14 5.73
CA LEU A 224 7.15 -14.46 6.89
C LEU A 224 8.13 -14.69 8.03
N LEU A 225 8.84 -13.64 8.44
CA LEU A 225 9.86 -13.68 9.50
C LEU A 225 9.29 -13.96 10.90
N VAL A 226 8.13 -14.59 11.00
CA VAL A 226 7.44 -14.93 12.25
C VAL A 226 8.14 -16.09 12.96
N ASP A 227 8.78 -17.01 12.23
CA ASP A 227 9.31 -18.28 12.77
C ASP A 227 10.76 -18.62 12.34
N LYS A 228 11.64 -17.63 12.11
CA LYS A 228 13.09 -17.96 12.05
C LYS A 228 13.62 -18.13 13.48
N PRO A 229 14.19 -19.29 13.85
CA PRO A 229 14.88 -19.40 15.14
C PRO A 229 15.96 -18.32 15.19
N ARG A 230 16.08 -17.64 16.33
CA ARG A 230 17.14 -16.66 16.56
C ARG A 230 18.46 -17.27 16.09
N PRO A 231 19.25 -16.61 15.22
CA PRO A 231 20.59 -17.09 14.94
C PRO A 231 21.28 -17.20 16.30
N SER A 232 21.75 -18.41 16.63
CA SER A 232 22.48 -18.66 17.86
C SER A 232 23.61 -17.63 17.91
N SER A 233 23.56 -16.71 18.88
CA SER A 233 24.69 -15.85 19.14
C SER A 233 25.91 -16.75 19.35
N GLU A 234 27.05 -16.35 18.77
CA GLU A 234 28.34 -17.02 18.93
C GLU A 234 28.87 -16.93 20.38
N ASP A 235 28.02 -17.02 21.40
CA ASP A 235 28.43 -17.03 22.80
C ASP A 235 28.83 -18.44 23.27
N THR A 236 28.58 -19.48 22.47
CA THR A 236 28.90 -20.87 22.84
C THR A 236 30.35 -21.28 22.54
N LEU A 237 31.14 -20.43 21.87
CA LEU A 237 32.56 -20.74 21.59
C LEU A 237 33.53 -20.27 22.68
N VAL A 238 33.08 -19.41 23.61
CA VAL A 238 33.95 -18.94 24.70
C VAL A 238 33.92 -19.88 25.92
N GLU A 239 32.80 -20.55 26.21
CA GLU A 239 32.74 -21.45 27.38
C GLU A 239 33.45 -22.80 27.16
N LYS A 240 33.56 -23.29 25.91
CA LYS A 240 34.29 -24.55 25.63
C LYS A 240 35.81 -24.40 25.51
N GLN A 241 36.34 -23.19 25.43
CA GLN A 241 37.80 -22.96 25.45
C GLN A 241 38.34 -22.66 26.85
N ALA A 242 37.49 -22.29 27.81
CA ALA A 242 37.89 -22.10 29.21
C ALA A 242 38.03 -23.43 29.98
N SER A 243 37.31 -24.49 29.59
CA SER A 243 37.35 -25.80 30.26
C SER A 243 38.52 -26.70 29.85
N THR A 244 39.30 -26.36 28.83
CA THR A 244 40.36 -27.23 28.27
C THR A 244 41.78 -26.75 28.61
N LYS A 245 41.92 -25.72 29.45
CA LYS A 245 43.22 -25.22 29.96
C LYS A 245 43.45 -25.44 31.45
N ALA A 246 42.60 -26.23 32.11
CA ALA A 246 42.78 -26.62 33.51
C ALA A 246 42.71 -28.14 33.67
N GLN A 247 43.68 -28.84 33.06
CA GLN A 247 44.13 -30.18 33.43
C GLN A 247 45.58 -30.34 33.00
#